data_AF-A0A140NJW2-F1
#
_entry.id   AF-A0A140NJW2-F1
#
_cell.length_a   1.000
_cell.length_b   1.000
_cell.length_c   1.000
_cell.angle_alpha   90.00
_cell.angle_beta   90.00
_cell.angle_gamma   90.00
#
_symmetry.space_group_name_H-M   'P 1'
#
loop_
_entity.id
_entity.type
_entity.pdbx_description
1 polymer ?
#
loop_
_entity_poly.entity_id
_entity_poly.type
_entity_poly.pdbx_seq_one_letter_code
_entity_poly.pdbx_strand_id
1 'polypeptide(L)'
;MFGNTDRTINARADYFPDKEKDYRFTGFHLIEYQLFDRKDSKAALAATDELLLKARDLQKRVATERVEIPKLVQASADFIEMILETKLAGKENIYSQSDLSDIAANLQGSQHVIKVLTPFIAPNVLQRIQNNYQKANEIMKPYQLPSGIYQPYNQLSKKDMMALYSVLTQQAEDLAQLRYQLSVDVYYKY
;
A
#
# COMPACT_ATOMS: atom_id res chain seq x y z
N MET A 1 4.11 2.32 -13.69
CA MET A 1 4.85 1.28 -14.42
C MET A 1 3.93 0.16 -14.88
N PHE A 2 3.22 -0.53 -13.97
CA PHE A 2 2.29 -1.61 -14.33
C PHE A 2 0.83 -1.28 -14.01
N GLY A 3 0.36 -0.09 -14.44
CA GLY A 3 -0.97 0.40 -14.08
C GLY A 3 -2.13 -0.50 -14.54
N ASN A 4 -1.99 -1.16 -15.70
CA ASN A 4 -2.98 -2.14 -16.13
C ASN A 4 -2.98 -3.37 -15.21
N THR A 5 -1.81 -3.90 -14.86
CA THR A 5 -1.71 -5.06 -13.99
C THR A 5 -2.34 -4.77 -12.62
N ASP A 6 -2.02 -3.62 -12.03
CA ASP A 6 -2.59 -3.15 -10.77
C ASP A 6 -4.13 -3.17 -10.79
N ARG A 7 -4.75 -2.57 -11.82
CA ARG A 7 -6.22 -2.59 -12.00
C ARG A 7 -6.81 -3.99 -12.21
N THR A 8 -6.01 -4.96 -12.64
CA THR A 8 -6.49 -6.32 -12.88
C THR A 8 -6.25 -7.30 -11.74
N ILE A 9 -5.37 -6.96 -10.79
CA ILE A 9 -5.07 -7.82 -9.63
C ILE A 9 -5.57 -7.24 -8.31
N ASN A 10 -5.75 -5.93 -8.21
CA ASN A 10 -6.05 -5.23 -6.96
C ASN A 10 -7.19 -4.19 -7.09
N ALA A 11 -8.03 -4.26 -8.12
CA ALA A 11 -9.18 -3.37 -8.19
C ALA A 11 -10.25 -3.78 -7.18
N ARG A 12 -10.76 -2.80 -6.43
CA ARG A 12 -11.91 -2.95 -5.55
C ARG A 12 -13.21 -3.02 -6.35
N ALA A 13 -14.24 -3.60 -5.76
CA ALA A 13 -15.56 -3.70 -6.40
C ALA A 13 -16.11 -2.33 -6.81
N ASP A 14 -15.91 -1.29 -5.99
CA ASP A 14 -16.40 0.07 -6.25
C ASP A 14 -15.77 0.79 -7.45
N TYR A 15 -14.70 0.22 -8.02
CA TYR A 15 -14.13 0.67 -9.30
C TYR A 15 -15.04 0.35 -10.50
N PHE A 16 -15.94 -0.63 -10.36
CA PHE A 16 -16.78 -1.14 -11.44
C PHE A 16 -18.25 -0.70 -11.32
N PRO A 17 -18.95 -0.39 -12.43
CA PRO A 17 -20.36 -0.02 -12.41
C PRO A 17 -21.27 -1.05 -11.73
N ASP A 18 -21.05 -2.34 -12.03
CA ASP A 18 -21.86 -3.44 -11.48
C ASP A 18 -21.25 -4.07 -10.21
N LYS A 19 -20.21 -3.42 -9.66
CA LYS A 19 -19.51 -3.81 -8.43
C LYS A 19 -19.11 -5.29 -8.42
N GLU A 20 -19.49 -6.03 -7.38
CA GLU A 20 -19.15 -7.45 -7.20
C GLU A 20 -19.75 -8.36 -8.29
N LYS A 21 -20.73 -7.86 -9.06
CA LYS A 21 -21.35 -8.59 -10.18
C LYS A 21 -20.71 -8.27 -11.52
N ASP A 22 -19.80 -7.30 -11.59
CA ASP A 22 -19.12 -6.94 -12.82
C ASP A 22 -18.18 -8.08 -13.25
N TYR A 23 -18.29 -8.53 -14.50
CA TYR A 23 -17.46 -9.63 -15.02
C TYR A 23 -15.94 -9.30 -15.03
N ARG A 24 -15.58 -8.01 -14.91
CA ARG A 24 -14.19 -7.56 -14.83
C ARG A 24 -13.65 -7.56 -13.40
N PHE A 25 -14.50 -7.68 -12.39
CA PHE A 25 -14.08 -7.73 -11.00
C PHE A 25 -13.34 -9.04 -10.73
N THR A 26 -12.02 -8.96 -10.60
CA THR A 26 -11.09 -10.09 -10.46
C THR A 26 -9.98 -9.74 -9.47
N GLY A 27 -9.11 -10.69 -9.15
CA GLY A 27 -7.93 -10.45 -8.32
C GLY A 27 -8.19 -10.57 -6.81
N PHE A 28 -7.36 -9.89 -6.01
CA PHE A 28 -7.35 -10.02 -4.55
C PHE A 28 -8.71 -9.72 -3.92
N HIS A 29 -9.36 -8.61 -4.29
CA HIS A 29 -10.64 -8.23 -3.68
C HIS A 29 -11.81 -9.13 -4.11
N LEU A 30 -11.76 -9.78 -5.28
CA LEU A 30 -12.73 -10.82 -5.62
C LEU A 30 -12.55 -12.02 -4.68
N ILE A 31 -11.31 -12.48 -4.46
CA ILE A 31 -11.01 -13.58 -3.55
C ILE A 31 -11.44 -13.21 -2.12
N GLU A 32 -11.16 -11.98 -1.69
CA GLU A 32 -11.60 -11.42 -0.41
C GLU A 32 -13.13 -11.50 -0.27
N TYR A 33 -13.86 -11.00 -1.26
CA TYR A 33 -15.33 -11.06 -1.28
C TYR A 33 -15.84 -12.51 -1.17
N GLN A 34 -15.28 -13.42 -1.96
CA GLN A 34 -15.70 -14.82 -1.96
C GLN A 34 -15.44 -15.52 -0.61
N LEU A 35 -14.29 -15.24 0.02
CA LEU A 35 -13.93 -15.85 1.30
C LEU A 35 -14.69 -15.27 2.49
N PHE A 36 -14.79 -13.94 2.58
CA PHE A 36 -15.22 -13.26 3.81
C PHE A 36 -16.70 -12.87 3.80
N ASP A 37 -17.24 -12.46 2.66
CA ASP A 37 -18.68 -12.15 2.53
C ASP A 37 -19.48 -13.41 2.15
N ARG A 38 -19.13 -14.03 1.02
CA ARG A 38 -19.87 -15.17 0.47
C ARG A 38 -19.62 -16.49 1.19
N LYS A 39 -18.46 -16.60 1.85
CA LYS A 39 -17.99 -17.84 2.50
C LYS A 39 -17.95 -19.03 1.52
N ASP A 40 -17.60 -18.75 0.27
CA ASP A 40 -17.48 -19.74 -0.81
C ASP A 40 -16.02 -19.98 -1.17
N SER A 41 -15.44 -21.01 -0.56
CA SER A 41 -14.04 -21.40 -0.80
C SER A 41 -13.82 -21.97 -2.20
N LYS A 42 -14.84 -22.52 -2.85
CA LYS A 42 -14.71 -23.05 -4.22
C LYS A 42 -14.63 -21.92 -5.23
N ALA A 43 -15.50 -20.92 -5.10
CA ALA A 43 -15.44 -19.71 -5.92
C ALA A 43 -14.14 -18.93 -5.69
N ALA A 44 -13.69 -18.80 -4.44
CA ALA A 44 -12.41 -18.18 -4.11
C ALA A 44 -11.21 -18.91 -4.73
N LEU A 45 -11.21 -20.26 -4.70
CA LEU A 45 -10.15 -21.06 -5.32
C LEU A 45 -10.09 -20.81 -6.83
N ALA A 46 -11.23 -20.83 -7.53
CA ALA A 46 -11.28 -20.54 -8.96
C ALA A 46 -10.74 -19.13 -9.30
N ALA A 47 -11.09 -18.12 -8.51
CA ALA A 47 -10.56 -16.76 -8.69
C ALA A 47 -9.05 -16.65 -8.43
N THR A 48 -8.51 -17.50 -7.54
CA THR A 48 -7.07 -17.54 -7.21
C THR A 48 -6.22 -18.01 -8.39
N ASP A 49 -6.71 -18.93 -9.22
CA ASP A 49 -5.97 -19.41 -10.40
C ASP A 49 -5.66 -18.28 -11.38
N GLU A 50 -6.64 -17.42 -11.66
CA GLU A 50 -6.45 -16.24 -12.52
C GLU A 50 -5.47 -15.24 -11.90
N LEU A 51 -5.62 -14.94 -10.60
CA LEU A 51 -4.71 -14.04 -9.89
C LEU A 51 -3.27 -14.56 -9.93
N LEU A 52 -3.06 -15.86 -9.71
CA LEU A 52 -1.72 -16.46 -9.71
C LEU A 52 -1.06 -16.36 -11.10
N LEU A 53 -1.83 -16.51 -12.17
CA LEU A 53 -1.34 -16.30 -13.53
C LEU A 53 -0.88 -14.86 -13.75
N LYS A 54 -1.71 -13.86 -13.37
CA LYS A 54 -1.37 -12.44 -13.47
C LYS A 54 -0.18 -12.06 -12.58
N ALA A 55 -0.08 -12.63 -11.38
CA ALA A 55 1.03 -12.39 -10.46
C ALA A 55 2.36 -12.94 -11.00
N ARG A 56 2.35 -14.13 -11.61
CA ARG A 56 3.53 -14.70 -12.28
C ARG A 56 3.96 -13.88 -13.49
N ASP A 57 3.01 -13.35 -14.26
CA ASP A 57 3.31 -12.43 -15.36
C ASP A 57 3.95 -11.12 -14.83
N LEU A 58 3.38 -10.53 -13.77
CA LEU A 58 3.96 -9.35 -13.11
C LEU A 58 5.39 -9.63 -12.62
N GLN A 59 5.62 -10.76 -11.98
CA GLN A 59 6.95 -11.16 -11.52
C GLN A 59 7.97 -11.18 -12.67
N LYS A 60 7.61 -11.76 -13.83
CA LYS A 60 8.49 -11.81 -15.01
C LYS A 60 8.80 -10.42 -15.54
N ARG A 61 7.80 -9.53 -15.60
CA ARG A 61 7.98 -8.14 -16.06
C ARG A 61 8.87 -7.36 -15.10
N VAL A 62 8.64 -7.47 -13.79
CA VAL A 62 9.47 -6.83 -12.76
C VAL A 62 10.93 -7.29 -12.86
N ALA A 63 11.18 -8.58 -13.15
CA ALA A 63 12.53 -9.12 -13.23
C ALA A 63 13.37 -8.55 -14.38
N THR A 64 12.75 -8.02 -15.44
CA THR A 64 13.45 -7.43 -16.60
C THR A 64 13.36 -5.91 -16.65
N GLU A 65 12.56 -5.31 -15.77
CA GLU A 65 12.31 -3.87 -15.76
C GLU A 65 13.46 -3.11 -15.08
N ARG A 66 13.90 -2.02 -15.72
CA ARG A 66 14.84 -1.09 -15.11
C ARG A 66 14.05 -0.02 -14.36
N VAL A 67 14.10 -0.06 -13.04
CA VAL A 67 13.49 0.99 -12.21
C VAL A 67 14.41 2.20 -12.14
N GLU A 68 13.93 3.32 -12.67
CA GLU A 68 14.66 4.59 -12.63
C GLU A 68 14.63 5.19 -11.21
N ILE A 69 15.73 5.82 -10.79
CA ILE A 69 15.85 6.47 -9.46
C ILE A 69 14.71 7.47 -9.20
N PRO A 70 14.32 8.33 -10.16
CA PRO A 70 13.14 9.18 -10.02
C PRO A 70 11.85 8.45 -9.62
N LYS A 71 11.61 7.27 -10.20
CA LYS A 71 10.43 6.44 -9.89
C LYS A 71 10.53 5.82 -8.50
N LEU A 72 11.74 5.43 -8.06
CA LEU A 72 11.94 4.96 -6.69
C LEU A 72 11.62 6.05 -5.67
N VAL A 73 12.15 7.26 -5.88
CA VAL A 73 11.88 8.42 -5.00
C VAL A 73 10.38 8.70 -4.91
N GLN A 74 9.69 8.76 -6.05
CA GLN A 74 8.23 8.90 -6.11
C GLN A 74 7.51 7.78 -5.34
N ALA A 75 7.92 6.52 -5.51
CA ALA A 75 7.24 5.39 -4.88
C ALA A 75 7.19 5.49 -3.36
N SER A 76 8.20 6.08 -2.71
CA SER A 76 8.15 6.31 -1.26
C SER A 76 6.98 7.20 -0.84
N ALA A 77 6.74 8.29 -1.57
CA ALA A 77 5.61 9.19 -1.31
C ALA A 77 4.28 8.51 -1.65
N ASP A 78 4.19 7.84 -2.80
CA ASP A 78 2.98 7.12 -3.23
C ASP A 78 2.51 6.11 -2.16
N PHE A 79 3.43 5.38 -1.52
CA PHE A 79 3.06 4.46 -0.44
C PHE A 79 2.41 5.16 0.75
N ILE A 80 2.87 6.35 1.12
CA ILE A 80 2.30 7.12 2.23
C ILE A 80 0.96 7.74 1.84
N GLU A 81 0.87 8.29 0.63
CA GLU A 81 -0.37 8.84 0.07
C GLU A 81 -1.46 7.78 -0.01
N MET A 82 -1.14 6.57 -0.48
CA MET A 82 -2.10 5.45 -0.50
C MET A 82 -2.63 5.08 0.89
N ILE A 83 -1.84 5.22 1.95
CA ILE A 83 -2.34 5.02 3.31
C ILE A 83 -3.37 6.09 3.65
N LEU A 84 -3.03 7.35 3.39
CA LEU A 84 -3.86 8.52 3.72
C LEU A 84 -5.18 8.55 2.94
N GLU A 85 -5.17 8.15 1.66
CA GLU A 85 -6.32 8.25 0.77
C GLU A 85 -7.37 7.15 1.00
N THR A 86 -6.95 5.89 1.21
CA THR A 86 -7.87 4.75 1.27
C THR A 86 -7.76 3.96 2.57
N LYS A 87 -6.56 3.51 2.93
CA LYS A 87 -6.37 2.46 3.95
C LYS A 87 -6.66 2.95 5.37
N LEU A 88 -6.31 4.20 5.68
CA LEU A 88 -6.57 4.77 7.00
C LEU A 88 -8.07 4.99 7.26
N ALA A 89 -8.90 4.97 6.21
CA ALA A 89 -10.36 5.00 6.33
C ALA A 89 -11.00 3.60 6.31
N GLY A 90 -10.22 2.52 6.22
CA GLY A 90 -10.72 1.14 6.15
C GLY A 90 -11.47 0.83 4.85
N LYS A 91 -11.08 1.48 3.75
CA LYS A 91 -11.76 1.36 2.45
C LYS A 91 -11.10 0.35 1.52
N GLU A 92 -9.93 -0.19 1.87
CA GLU A 92 -9.21 -1.10 0.99
C GLU A 92 -9.81 -2.50 1.08
N ASN A 93 -9.92 -3.07 2.28
CA ASN A 93 -10.35 -4.45 2.50
C ASN A 93 -11.68 -4.50 3.27
N ILE A 94 -12.76 -4.10 2.60
CA ILE A 94 -14.07 -3.91 3.24
C ILE A 94 -14.73 -5.21 3.73
N TYR A 95 -14.28 -6.38 3.25
CA TYR A 95 -14.85 -7.68 3.63
C TYR A 95 -14.01 -8.37 4.71
N SER A 96 -12.67 -8.37 4.57
CA SER A 96 -11.75 -9.03 5.49
C SER A 96 -11.29 -8.16 6.67
N GLN A 97 -11.44 -6.84 6.54
CA GLN A 97 -10.93 -5.84 7.47
C GLN A 97 -9.41 -5.91 7.69
N SER A 98 -8.63 -6.27 6.66
CA SER A 98 -7.17 -6.42 6.77
C SER A 98 -6.34 -5.15 6.54
N ASP A 99 -6.95 -3.95 6.46
CA ASP A 99 -6.28 -2.69 6.10
C ASP A 99 -5.04 -2.36 6.97
N LEU A 100 -5.00 -2.76 8.24
CA LEU A 100 -3.81 -2.53 9.09
C LEU A 100 -2.57 -3.26 8.55
N SER A 101 -2.75 -4.43 7.93
CA SER A 101 -1.66 -5.17 7.28
C SER A 101 -1.14 -4.40 6.06
N ASP A 102 -2.03 -3.79 5.28
CA ASP A 102 -1.65 -3.00 4.12
C ASP A 102 -0.97 -1.69 4.49
N ILE A 103 -1.43 -1.04 5.58
CA ILE A 103 -0.78 0.14 6.15
C ILE A 103 0.67 -0.19 6.54
N ALA A 104 0.86 -1.30 7.26
CA ALA A 104 2.18 -1.75 7.66
C ALA A 104 3.08 -2.08 6.46
N ALA A 105 2.55 -2.76 5.44
CA ALA A 105 3.29 -3.08 4.22
C ALA A 105 3.70 -1.83 3.43
N ASN A 106 2.80 -0.83 3.31
CA ASN A 106 3.10 0.44 2.65
C ASN A 106 4.14 1.26 3.43
N LEU A 107 4.06 1.30 4.77
CA LEU A 107 5.10 1.88 5.62
C LEU A 107 6.46 1.23 5.38
N GLN A 108 6.53 -0.11 5.41
CA GLN A 108 7.75 -0.86 5.18
C GLN A 108 8.33 -0.63 3.77
N GLY A 109 7.49 -0.62 2.75
CA GLY A 109 7.89 -0.33 1.37
C GLY A 109 8.51 1.05 1.23
N SER A 110 7.87 2.07 1.81
CA SER A 110 8.37 3.44 1.80
C SER A 110 9.71 3.58 2.57
N GLN A 111 9.80 2.96 3.76
CA GLN A 111 11.04 2.91 4.54
C GLN A 111 12.18 2.22 3.79
N HIS A 112 11.90 1.15 3.05
CA HIS A 112 12.90 0.44 2.28
C HIS A 112 13.51 1.32 1.18
N VAL A 113 12.67 2.09 0.47
CA VAL A 113 13.16 3.06 -0.52
C VAL A 113 14.07 4.11 0.15
N ILE A 114 13.67 4.67 1.29
CA ILE A 114 14.48 5.67 2.01
C ILE A 114 15.81 5.08 2.51
N LYS A 115 15.82 3.81 2.93
CA LYS A 115 17.05 3.10 3.28
C LYS A 115 18.00 3.02 2.09
N VAL A 116 17.52 2.70 0.89
CA VAL A 116 18.34 2.66 -0.33
C VAL A 116 18.87 4.06 -0.68
N LEU A 117 18.06 5.10 -0.48
CA LEU A 117 18.44 6.48 -0.80
C LEU A 117 19.32 7.15 0.25
N THR A 118 19.53 6.55 1.42
CA THR A 118 20.26 7.13 2.56
C THR A 118 21.57 7.86 2.18
N PRO A 119 22.45 7.32 1.31
CA PRO A 119 23.69 8.00 0.92
C PRO A 119 23.50 9.37 0.24
N PHE A 120 22.31 9.64 -0.29
CA PHE A 120 21.97 10.84 -1.04
C PHE A 120 21.13 11.84 -0.24
N ILE A 121 20.77 11.52 1.01
CA ILE A 121 19.89 12.35 1.85
C ILE A 121 20.74 13.09 2.88
N ALA A 122 20.52 14.41 3.00
CA ALA A 122 21.19 15.20 4.04
C ALA A 122 20.85 14.66 5.45
N PRO A 123 21.82 14.55 6.38
CA PRO A 123 21.61 13.88 7.67
C PRO A 123 20.42 14.40 8.49
N ASN A 124 20.19 15.71 8.50
CA ASN A 124 19.08 16.34 9.21
C ASN A 124 17.71 15.99 8.58
N VAL A 125 17.64 15.88 7.25
CA VAL A 125 16.44 15.46 6.52
C VAL A 125 16.16 13.99 6.77
N LEU A 126 17.20 13.15 6.69
CA LEU A 126 17.10 11.72 6.97
C LEU A 126 16.59 11.46 8.39
N GLN A 127 17.16 12.16 9.38
CA GLN A 127 16.74 12.03 10.77
C GLN A 127 15.25 12.37 10.97
N ARG A 128 14.77 13.44 10.33
CA ARG A 128 13.36 13.85 10.42
C ARG A 128 12.42 12.80 9.84
N ILE A 129 12.74 12.29 8.65
CA ILE A 129 12.01 11.20 7.98
C ILE A 129 12.03 9.93 8.86
N GLN A 130 13.19 9.52 9.37
CA GLN A 130 13.30 8.33 10.22
C GLN A 130 12.49 8.45 11.51
N ASN A 131 12.46 9.63 12.12
CA ASN A 131 11.66 9.89 13.33
C ASN A 131 10.15 9.76 13.06
N ASN A 132 9.66 10.21 11.90
CA ASN A 132 8.26 10.08 11.53
C ASN A 132 7.88 8.61 11.27
N TYR A 133 8.74 7.85 10.58
CA TYR A 133 8.55 6.40 10.44
C TYR A 133 8.57 5.67 11.79
N GLN A 134 9.48 6.03 12.69
CA GLN A 134 9.52 5.42 14.02
C GLN A 134 8.21 5.64 14.76
N LYS A 135 7.72 6.89 14.82
CA LYS A 135 6.43 7.23 15.44
C LYS A 135 5.27 6.46 14.81
N ALA A 136 5.19 6.38 13.48
CA ALA A 136 4.14 5.62 12.80
C ALA A 136 4.18 4.13 13.16
N ASN A 137 5.38 3.54 13.17
CA ASN A 137 5.58 2.15 13.56
C ASN A 137 5.24 1.90 15.04
N GLU A 138 5.56 2.83 15.94
CA GLU A 138 5.19 2.76 17.35
C GLU A 138 3.68 2.79 17.55
N ILE A 139 2.94 3.60 16.78
CA ILE A 139 1.48 3.60 16.80
C ILE A 139 0.91 2.28 16.27
N MET A 140 1.51 1.70 15.24
CA MET A 140 1.05 0.43 14.64
C MET A 140 1.39 -0.80 15.50
N LYS A 141 2.46 -0.74 16.30
CA LYS A 141 3.01 -1.89 17.05
C LYS A 141 1.98 -2.63 17.93
N PRO A 142 1.09 -1.97 18.70
CA PRO A 142 0.10 -2.67 19.53
C PRO A 142 -0.90 -3.50 18.72
N TYR A 143 -1.07 -3.20 17.43
CA TYR A 143 -2.00 -3.89 16.54
C TYR A 143 -1.38 -5.12 15.86
N GLN A 144 -0.06 -5.35 16.01
CA GLN A 144 0.59 -6.53 15.46
C GLN A 144 0.41 -7.74 16.40
N LEU A 145 -0.10 -8.84 15.84
CA LEU A 145 -0.25 -10.12 16.53
C LEU A 145 1.09 -10.87 16.59
N PRO A 146 1.25 -11.84 17.51
CA PRO A 146 2.47 -12.65 17.61
C PRO A 146 2.83 -13.42 16.34
N SER A 147 1.85 -13.70 15.47
CA SER A 147 2.07 -14.33 14.16
C SER A 147 2.71 -13.41 13.12
N GLY A 148 2.87 -12.12 13.42
CA GLY A 148 3.34 -11.09 12.50
C GLY A 148 2.23 -10.44 11.66
N ILE A 149 1.01 -10.96 11.73
CA ILE A 149 -0.19 -10.40 11.07
C ILE A 149 -0.77 -9.28 11.94
N TYR A 150 -1.51 -8.35 11.35
CA TYR A 150 -2.19 -7.27 12.09
C TYR A 150 -3.62 -7.62 12.47
N GLN A 151 -4.10 -7.00 13.54
CA GLN A 151 -5.50 -7.05 13.96
C GLN A 151 -6.44 -6.52 12.85
N PRO A 152 -7.73 -6.92 12.89
CA PRO A 152 -8.73 -6.33 12.00
C PRO A 152 -8.82 -4.82 12.17
N TYR A 153 -9.13 -4.10 11.09
CA TYR A 153 -9.20 -2.64 11.04
C TYR A 153 -10.11 -2.04 12.11
N ASN A 154 -11.20 -2.73 12.48
CA ASN A 154 -12.11 -2.26 13.52
C ASN A 154 -11.48 -2.16 14.93
N GLN A 155 -10.28 -2.72 15.15
CA GLN A 155 -9.53 -2.57 16.39
C GLN A 155 -8.78 -1.24 16.46
N LEU A 156 -8.52 -0.58 15.32
CA LEU A 156 -7.83 0.70 15.28
C LEU A 156 -8.62 1.76 16.03
N SER A 157 -8.04 2.27 17.11
CA SER A 157 -8.70 3.32 17.88
C SER A 157 -8.78 4.61 17.07
N LYS A 158 -9.85 5.39 17.24
CA LYS A 158 -9.99 6.71 16.61
C LYS A 158 -8.80 7.62 16.95
N LYS A 159 -8.28 7.52 18.18
CA LYS A 159 -7.12 8.28 18.64
C LYS A 159 -5.88 7.92 17.82
N ASP A 160 -5.61 6.64 17.63
CA ASP A 160 -4.42 6.18 16.90
C ASP A 160 -4.56 6.40 15.40
N MET A 161 -5.77 6.27 14.84
CA MET A 161 -6.07 6.69 13.48
C MET A 161 -5.73 8.18 13.25
N MET A 162 -6.13 9.07 14.17
CA MET A 162 -5.79 10.49 14.10
C MET A 162 -4.29 10.75 14.28
N ALA A 163 -3.63 10.00 15.17
CA ALA A 163 -2.18 10.09 15.36
C ALA A 163 -1.42 9.65 14.10
N LEU A 164 -1.83 8.54 13.48
CA LEU A 164 -1.31 8.07 12.19
C LEU A 164 -1.53 9.10 11.09
N TYR A 165 -2.74 9.64 10.96
CA TYR A 165 -3.03 10.69 9.96
C TYR A 165 -2.06 11.87 10.10
N SER A 166 -1.86 12.37 11.33
CA SER A 166 -0.97 13.49 11.61
C SER A 166 0.48 13.18 11.22
N VAL A 167 1.05 12.07 11.69
CA VAL A 167 2.45 11.73 11.40
C VAL A 167 2.68 11.39 9.93
N LEU A 168 1.74 10.72 9.28
CA LEU A 168 1.84 10.35 7.87
C LEU A 168 1.66 11.56 6.94
N THR A 169 0.85 12.54 7.33
CA THR A 169 0.76 13.82 6.59
C THR A 169 2.09 14.56 6.62
N GLN A 170 2.74 14.64 7.78
CA GLN A 170 4.07 15.23 7.88
C GLN A 170 5.12 14.43 7.08
N GLN A 171 5.01 13.10 7.11
CA GLN A 171 5.89 12.22 6.35
C GLN A 171 5.72 12.44 4.83
N ALA A 172 4.49 12.60 4.33
CA ALA A 172 4.22 12.88 2.92
C ALA A 172 4.86 14.22 2.50
N GLU A 173 4.71 15.26 3.33
CA GLU A 173 5.36 16.55 3.09
C GLU A 173 6.89 16.43 3.04
N ASP A 174 7.48 15.70 3.98
CA ASP A 174 8.93 15.47 4.02
C ASP A 174 9.45 14.73 2.78
N LEU A 175 8.69 13.76 2.27
CA LEU A 175 9.05 13.01 1.06
C LEU A 175 8.90 13.88 -0.19
N ALA A 176 7.90 14.76 -0.24
CA ALA A 176 7.75 15.73 -1.31
C ALA A 176 8.93 16.74 -1.32
N GLN A 177 9.35 17.24 -0.16
CA GLN A 177 10.53 18.09 -0.04
C GLN A 177 11.82 17.36 -0.44
N LEU A 178 11.98 16.10 -0.02
CA LEU A 178 13.13 15.28 -0.39
C LEU A 178 13.24 15.13 -1.91
N ARG A 179 12.12 14.87 -2.60
CA ARG A 179 12.10 14.79 -4.06
C ARG A 179 12.65 16.06 -4.71
N TYR A 180 12.20 17.22 -4.24
CA TYR A 180 12.70 18.53 -4.71
C TYR A 180 14.21 18.66 -4.49
N GLN A 181 14.70 18.32 -3.29
CA GLN A 181 16.14 18.38 -2.96
C GLN A 181 16.98 17.45 -3.83
N LEU A 182 16.45 16.28 -4.19
CA LEU A 182 17.11 15.34 -5.09
C LEU A 182 16.99 15.74 -6.58
N SER A 183 16.34 16.87 -6.88
CA SER A 183 16.11 17.36 -8.25
C SER A 183 15.43 16.29 -9.13
N VAL A 184 14.45 15.59 -8.57
CA VAL A 184 13.71 14.53 -9.25
C VAL A 184 12.42 15.07 -9.84
N ASP A 185 12.30 15.02 -11.17
CA ASP A 185 11.13 15.50 -11.91
C ASP A 185 9.81 14.85 -11.46
N VAL A 186 8.72 15.62 -11.55
CA VAL A 186 7.35 15.14 -11.33
C VAL A 186 6.88 14.33 -12.53
N TYR A 187 6.70 13.03 -12.33
CA TYR A 187 6.03 12.17 -13.31
C TYR A 187 4.53 12.22 -13.06
N TYR A 188 3.78 12.78 -14.01
CA TYR A 188 2.34 12.65 -14.02
C TYR A 188 1.97 11.24 -14.51
N LYS A 189 1.24 10.48 -13.69
CA LYS A 189 0.54 9.26 -14.15
C LYS A 189 -0.48 9.70 -15.20
N TYR A 190 -0.18 9.50 -16.47
CA TYR A 190 -1.21 9.42 -17.52
C TYR A 190 -1.62 7.95 -17.69
#